data_AF-A0A5Z7WFS5-F1
#
_entry.id   AF-A0A5Z7WFS5-F1
#
_cell.length_a   1.000
_cell.length_b   1.000
_cell.length_c   1.000
_cell.angle_alpha   90.00
_cell.angle_beta   90.00
_cell.angle_gamma   90.00
#
_symmetry.space_group_name_H-M   'P 1'
#
loop_
_entity.id
_entity.type
_entity.pdbx_description
1 polymer ?
#
loop_
_entity_poly.entity_id
_entity_poly.type
_entity_poly.pdbx_seq_one_letter_code
_entity_poly.pdbx_strand_id
1 'polypeptide(L)'
;GLKLETLESVFNCMSGNHVYVIGGVLVGALEMWQEFYRLVWHCQKKVLRENIVDDDQGIFLMCYYYRPDMIKLNYLGKNKWFDLFRCKGKRTIRTFSHRMRILCLHK
;
A
#
# COMPACT_ATOMS: atom_id res chain seq x y z
N GLY A 1 -9.94 11.53 -5.73
CA GLY A 1 -8.94 10.44 -5.80
C GLY A 1 -7.59 10.99 -5.42
N LEU A 2 -6.62 10.12 -5.12
CA LEU A 2 -5.24 10.53 -4.89
C LEU A 2 -4.72 11.26 -6.15
N LYS A 3 -4.22 12.49 -5.99
CA LYS A 3 -3.65 13.30 -7.07
C LYS A 3 -2.18 13.59 -6.74
N LEU A 4 -1.28 12.90 -7.42
CA LEU A 4 0.16 13.12 -7.30
C LEU A 4 0.63 13.69 -8.64
N GLU A 5 0.59 15.00 -8.78
CA GLU A 5 0.93 15.68 -10.04
C GLU A 5 2.43 16.04 -10.08
N THR A 6 3.04 16.22 -8.91
CA THR A 6 4.46 16.60 -8.75
C THR A 6 5.16 15.70 -7.74
N LEU A 7 6.48 15.59 -7.86
CA LEU A 7 7.28 14.90 -6.85
C LEU A 7 7.16 15.56 -5.46
N GLU A 8 7.03 16.88 -5.42
CA GLU A 8 6.78 17.62 -4.17
C GLU A 8 5.48 17.17 -3.49
N SER A 9 4.41 16.90 -4.26
CA SER A 9 3.17 16.36 -3.70
C SER A 9 3.36 14.99 -3.05
N VAL A 10 4.28 14.16 -3.58
CA VAL A 10 4.66 12.87 -2.98
C VAL A 10 5.39 13.10 -1.66
N PHE A 11 6.41 13.97 -1.65
CA PHE A 11 7.20 14.27 -0.45
C PHE A 11 6.38 14.93 0.66
N ASN A 12 5.41 15.77 0.31
CA ASN A 12 4.45 16.32 1.25
C ASN A 12 3.59 15.22 1.89
N CYS A 13 3.17 14.21 1.12
CA CYS A 13 2.46 13.06 1.67
C CYS A 13 3.33 12.24 2.63
N MET A 14 4.59 11.97 2.26
CA MET A 14 5.55 11.25 3.10
C MET A 14 5.78 12.00 4.43
N SER A 15 6.16 13.28 4.35
CA SER A 15 6.47 14.12 5.52
C SER A 15 5.27 14.34 6.43
N GLY A 16 4.06 14.40 5.85
CA GLY A 16 2.79 14.53 6.58
C GLY A 16 2.22 13.21 7.10
N ASN A 17 2.91 12.08 6.89
CA ASN A 17 2.44 10.72 7.19
C ASN A 17 1.02 10.45 6.62
N HIS A 18 0.78 10.93 5.40
CA HIS A 18 -0.47 10.71 4.69
C HIS A 18 -0.46 9.34 4.03
N VAL A 19 -1.08 8.38 4.72
CA VAL A 19 -1.13 6.97 4.32
C VAL A 19 -2.21 6.72 3.26
N TYR A 20 -1.80 6.29 2.08
CA TYR A 20 -2.71 5.92 0.98
C TYR A 20 -2.60 4.47 0.53
N VAL A 21 -1.44 3.85 0.71
CA VAL A 21 -1.16 2.47 0.28
C VAL A 21 -0.86 1.64 1.52
N ILE A 22 -1.44 0.45 1.60
CA ILE A 22 -1.19 -0.50 2.69
C ILE A 22 -0.14 -1.50 2.20
N GLY A 23 1.06 -1.46 2.77
CA GLY A 23 2.21 -2.19 2.23
C GLY A 23 2.05 -3.71 2.19
N GLY A 24 1.21 -4.29 3.04
CA GLY A 24 0.95 -5.73 3.07
C GLY A 24 0.00 -6.25 1.99
N VAL A 25 -0.51 -5.39 1.09
CA VAL A 25 -1.57 -5.78 0.14
C VAL A 25 -1.20 -5.38 -1.29
N LEU A 26 -0.28 -6.15 -1.85
CA LEU A 26 0.13 -6.06 -3.25
C LEU A 26 -0.04 -7.42 -3.93
N VAL A 27 -0.49 -7.40 -5.17
CA VAL A 27 -0.67 -8.59 -6.00
C VAL A 27 -0.32 -8.27 -7.44
N GLY A 28 0.36 -9.19 -8.09
CA GLY A 28 0.81 -9.05 -9.48
C GLY A 28 1.36 -10.37 -10.01
N ALA A 29 1.51 -10.46 -11.33
CA ALA A 29 2.19 -11.55 -12.00
C ALA A 29 3.70 -11.55 -11.66
N LEU A 30 4.36 -12.69 -11.81
CA LEU A 30 5.77 -12.87 -11.43
C LEU A 30 6.70 -11.89 -12.16
N GLU A 31 6.44 -11.66 -13.44
CA GLU A 31 7.24 -10.79 -14.30
C GLU A 31 7.12 -9.32 -13.84
N MET A 32 5.90 -8.92 -13.44
CA MET A 32 5.63 -7.58 -12.92
C MET A 32 6.36 -7.31 -11.60
N TRP A 33 6.57 -8.34 -10.77
CA TRP A 33 7.32 -8.19 -9.53
C TRP A 33 8.78 -7.80 -9.77
N GLN A 34 9.40 -8.28 -10.84
CA GLN A 34 10.78 -7.91 -11.18
C GLN A 34 10.87 -6.44 -11.58
N GLU A 35 9.93 -5.96 -12.39
CA GLU A 35 9.85 -4.55 -12.78
C GLU A 35 9.54 -3.66 -11.57
N PHE A 36 8.57 -4.06 -10.76
CA PHE A 36 8.19 -3.33 -9.56
C PHE A 36 9.35 -3.24 -8.55
N TYR A 37 10.11 -4.32 -8.35
CA TYR A 37 11.28 -4.31 -7.47
C TYR A 37 12.33 -3.28 -7.92
N ARG A 38 12.61 -3.20 -9.23
CA ARG A 38 13.53 -2.19 -9.78
C ARG A 38 13.01 -0.76 -9.55
N LEU A 39 11.70 -0.56 -9.68
CA LEU A 39 11.06 0.73 -9.42
C LEU A 39 11.14 1.12 -7.93
N VAL A 40 10.86 0.18 -7.02
CA VAL A 40 10.99 0.38 -5.57
C VAL A 40 12.42 0.78 -5.22
N TRP A 41 13.41 0.03 -5.72
CA TRP A 41 14.82 0.34 -5.51
C TRP A 41 15.22 1.72 -6.05
N HIS A 42 14.71 2.10 -7.22
CA HIS A 42 14.91 3.43 -7.78
C HIS A 42 14.34 4.52 -6.86
N CYS A 43 13.10 4.35 -6.39
CA CYS A 43 12.45 5.29 -5.48
C CYS A 43 13.21 5.43 -4.17
N GLN A 44 13.55 4.32 -3.50
CA GLN A 44 14.32 4.32 -2.26
C GLN A 44 15.64 5.09 -2.39
N LYS A 45 16.43 4.82 -3.44
CA LYS A 45 17.68 5.56 -3.68
C LYS A 45 17.45 7.05 -3.90
N LYS A 46 16.36 7.43 -4.57
CA LYS A 46 16.05 8.84 -4.80
C LYS A 46 15.68 9.53 -3.50
N VAL A 47 14.79 8.94 -2.70
CA VAL A 47 14.35 9.47 -1.41
C VAL A 47 15.56 9.62 -0.46
N LEU A 48 16.45 8.63 -0.41
CA LEU A 48 17.69 8.70 0.36
C LEU A 48 18.62 9.85 -0.07
N ARG A 49 18.72 10.16 -1.36
CA ARG A 49 19.53 11.29 -1.86
C ARG A 49 18.97 12.65 -1.44
N GLU A 50 17.67 12.72 -1.19
CA GLU A 50 17.00 13.91 -0.66
C GLU A 50 17.01 13.93 0.89
N ASN A 51 17.78 13.04 1.54
CA ASN A 51 17.85 12.87 3.01
C ASN A 51 16.52 12.49 3.67
N ILE A 52 15.64 11.82 2.92
CA ILE A 52 14.38 11.29 3.45
C ILE A 52 14.54 9.78 3.66
N VAL A 53 13.92 9.27 4.72
CA VAL A 53 13.73 7.84 4.95
C VAL A 53 12.25 7.64 5.25
N ASP A 54 11.63 6.68 4.55
CA ASP A 54 10.21 6.35 4.73
C ASP A 54 10.04 4.83 4.57
N ASP A 55 8.92 4.33 5.06
CA ASP A 55 8.53 2.94 4.93
C ASP A 55 7.89 2.65 3.56
N ASP A 56 7.39 1.43 3.44
CA ASP A 56 6.73 0.91 2.24
C ASP A 56 5.65 1.84 1.69
N GLN A 57 4.90 2.55 2.54
CA GLN A 57 3.75 3.35 2.14
C GLN A 57 4.16 4.57 1.32
N GLY A 58 5.17 5.31 1.79
CA GLY A 58 5.75 6.43 1.05
C GLY A 58 6.41 5.97 -0.24
N ILE A 59 7.20 4.89 -0.18
CA ILE A 59 7.88 4.36 -1.36
C ILE A 59 6.89 3.90 -2.44
N PHE A 60 5.79 3.24 -2.06
CA PHE A 60 4.77 2.79 -3.02
C PHE A 60 3.98 3.95 -3.60
N LEU A 61 3.79 5.04 -2.84
CA LEU A 61 3.21 6.28 -3.35
C LEU A 61 4.08 6.85 -4.48
N MET A 62 5.39 6.86 -4.30
CA MET A 62 6.35 7.32 -5.31
C MET A 62 6.42 6.39 -6.52
N CYS A 63 6.30 5.07 -6.32
CA CYS A 63 6.19 4.11 -7.41
C CYS A 63 4.94 4.40 -8.28
N TYR A 64 3.80 4.67 -7.65
CA TYR A 64 2.57 5.03 -8.36
C TYR A 64 2.70 6.36 -9.11
N TYR A 65 3.40 7.34 -8.54
CA TYR A 65 3.71 8.61 -9.24
C TYR A 65 4.53 8.38 -10.52
N TYR A 66 5.56 7.55 -10.47
CA TYR A 66 6.42 7.30 -11.64
C TYR A 66 5.81 6.39 -12.70
N ARG A 67 5.05 5.39 -12.28
CA ARG A 67 4.47 4.37 -13.18
C ARG A 67 3.00 4.12 -12.86
N PRO A 68 2.13 5.14 -13.05
CA PRO A 68 0.69 4.98 -12.85
C PRO A 68 0.06 3.98 -13.84
N ASP A 69 0.71 3.76 -14.99
CA ASP A 69 0.34 2.76 -15.99
C ASP A 69 0.51 1.31 -15.48
N MET A 70 1.48 1.10 -14.59
CA MET A 70 1.81 -0.22 -14.04
C MET A 70 0.98 -0.58 -12.81
N ILE A 71 0.52 0.44 -12.06
CA ILE A 71 -0.05 0.26 -10.72
C ILE A 71 -1.52 0.69 -10.71
N LYS A 72 -2.40 -0.26 -10.37
CA LYS A 72 -3.82 0.01 -10.12
C LYS A 72 -4.11 0.11 -8.62
N LEU A 73 -4.58 1.27 -8.18
CA LEU A 73 -5.03 1.48 -6.80
C LEU A 73 -6.46 0.94 -6.60
N ASN A 74 -6.64 0.09 -5.59
CA ASN A 74 -7.95 -0.43 -5.17
C ASN A 74 -8.36 0.20 -3.84
N TYR A 75 -9.37 1.06 -3.86
CA TYR A 75 -9.79 1.82 -2.69
C TYR A 75 -10.76 1.01 -1.82
N LEU A 76 -10.40 0.83 -0.55
CA LEU A 76 -11.24 0.11 0.43
C LEU A 76 -12.42 0.96 0.95
N GLY A 77 -12.29 2.29 0.90
CA GLY A 77 -13.24 3.25 1.47
C GLY A 77 -12.84 3.70 2.89
N LYS A 78 -13.47 4.77 3.37
CA LYS A 78 -13.15 5.40 4.67
C LYS A 78 -13.36 4.39 5.82
N ASN A 79 -12.34 4.24 6.67
CA ASN A 79 -12.33 3.35 7.85
C ASN A 79 -12.61 1.86 7.53
N LYS A 80 -12.33 1.42 6.31
CA LYS A 80 -12.52 0.02 5.88
C LYS A 80 -11.22 -0.74 5.68
N TRP A 81 -10.08 -0.20 6.13
CA TRP A 81 -8.77 -0.84 5.97
C TRP A 81 -8.73 -2.25 6.59
N PHE A 82 -9.45 -2.46 7.71
CA PHE A 82 -9.52 -3.75 8.38
C PHE A 82 -10.32 -4.82 7.62
N ASP A 83 -11.11 -4.43 6.61
CA ASP A 83 -11.81 -5.39 5.74
C ASP A 83 -10.81 -6.30 4.98
N LEU A 84 -9.54 -5.89 4.84
CA LEU A 84 -8.46 -6.70 4.27
C LEU A 84 -8.28 -8.03 4.99
N PHE A 85 -8.46 -8.06 6.31
CA PHE A 85 -8.26 -9.28 7.10
C PHE A 85 -9.49 -10.20 7.09
N ARG A 86 -10.62 -9.78 6.48
CA ARG A 86 -11.84 -10.58 6.47
C ARG A 86 -11.68 -11.81 5.58
N CYS A 87 -11.67 -12.98 6.21
CA CYS A 87 -11.79 -14.25 5.49
C CYS A 87 -13.17 -14.38 4.80
N LYS A 88 -13.16 -14.40 3.47
CA LYS A 88 -14.34 -14.72 2.63
C LYS A 88 -14.40 -16.20 2.21
N GLY A 89 -13.95 -17.11 3.07
CA GLY A 89 -14.04 -18.56 2.85
C GLY A 89 -15.41 -19.16 3.20
N LYS A 90 -15.61 -20.46 2.88
CA LYS A 90 -16.78 -21.24 3.30
C LYS A 90 -16.98 -21.12 4.82
N ARG A 91 -18.24 -20.98 5.26
CA ARG A 91 -18.60 -20.91 6.69
C ARG A 91 -18.24 -22.23 7.38
N THR A 92 -17.05 -22.26 7.96
CA THR A 92 -16.52 -23.33 8.80
C THR A 92 -16.29 -22.79 10.21
N ILE A 93 -16.22 -23.69 11.20
CA ILE A 93 -15.90 -23.33 12.60
C ILE A 93 -14.58 -22.53 12.66
N ARG A 94 -13.58 -22.90 11.86
CA ARG A 94 -12.30 -22.18 11.75
C ARG A 94 -12.47 -20.75 11.23
N THR A 95 -13.27 -20.53 10.18
CA THR A 95 -13.55 -19.17 9.68
C THR A 95 -14.37 -18.33 10.66
N PHE A 96 -15.26 -18.95 11.43
CA PHE A 96 -16.01 -18.28 12.49
C PHE A 96 -15.09 -17.82 13.63
N SER A 97 -14.24 -18.73 14.14
CA SER A 97 -13.24 -18.41 15.17
C SER A 97 -12.29 -17.28 14.72
N HIS A 98 -11.80 -17.32 13.48
CA HIS A 98 -10.96 -16.27 12.93
C HIS A 98 -11.67 -14.91 12.86
N ARG A 99 -12.94 -14.87 12.43
CA ARG A 99 -13.75 -13.63 12.43
C ARG A 99 -13.94 -13.06 13.83
N MET A 100 -14.18 -13.91 14.83
CA MET A 100 -14.31 -13.47 16.22
C MET A 100 -13.01 -12.87 16.75
N ARG A 101 -11.86 -13.49 16.46
CA ARG A 101 -10.54 -12.92 16.81
C ARG A 101 -10.33 -11.54 16.21
N ILE A 102 -10.65 -11.40 14.91
CA ILE A 102 -10.58 -10.13 14.18
C ILE A 102 -11.49 -9.07 14.82
N LEU A 103 -12.75 -9.42 15.15
CA LEU A 103 -13.68 -8.53 15.84
C LEU A 103 -13.15 -8.07 17.20
N CYS A 104 -12.49 -8.95 17.97
CA CYS A 104 -11.89 -8.59 19.25
C CYS A 104 -10.68 -7.66 19.12
N LEU A 105 -9.94 -7.73 18.00
CA LEU A 105 -8.79 -6.87 17.69
C LEU A 105 -9.21 -5.48 17.17
N HIS A 106 -10.44 -5.34 16.68
CA HIS A 106 -11.00 -4.09 16.16
C HIS A 106 -11.82 -3.32 17.23
N LYS A 107 -11.28 -3.26 18.45
CA LYS A 107 -11.82 -2.42 19.53
C LYS A 107 -11.11 -1.08 19.56
#